data_AF-A0A0E9LQ55-F1
#
_entry.id   AF-A0A0E9LQ55-F1
#
_cell.length_a   1.000
_cell.length_b   1.000
_cell.length_c   1.000
_cell.angle_alpha   90.00
_cell.angle_beta   90.00
_cell.angle_gamma   90.00
#
_symmetry.space_group_name_H-M   'P 1'
#
loop_
_entity.id
_entity.type
_entity.pdbx_description
1 polymer ?
#
loop_
_entity_poly.entity_id
_entity_poly.type
_entity_poly.pdbx_seq_one_letter_code
_entity_poly.pdbx_strand_id
1 'polypeptide(L)' 'MKAFCSNCGSALPNLQMEGKLLVVPAGSLDTELEKRPNAHIFTSNKASWDESLEEIKSFERFPE' A
#
# COMPACT_ATOMS: atom_id res chain seq x y z
N MET A 1 9.39 1.93 -9.84
CA MET A 1 9.31 3.40 -9.80
C MET A 1 7.92 3.78 -9.31
N LYS A 2 7.77 4.71 -8.36
CA LYS A 2 6.44 5.19 -7.95
C LYS A 2 5.92 6.17 -9.00
N ALA A 3 4.61 6.18 -9.24
CA ALA A 3 3.95 7.08 -10.18
C ALA A 3 2.96 7.98 -9.43
N PHE A 4 2.91 9.26 -9.78
CA PHE A 4 2.04 10.26 -9.15
C PHE A 4 1.42 11.16 -10.22
N CYS A 5 0.18 11.61 -10.00
CA CYS A 5 -0.50 12.56 -10.87
C CYS A 5 0.19 13.93 -10.79
N SER A 6 0.54 14.52 -11.93
CA SER A 6 1.19 15.83 -11.99
C SER A 6 0.27 17.00 -11.56
N ASN A 7 -1.04 16.80 -11.56
CA ASN A 7 -2.01 17.84 -11.20
C ASN A 7 -2.35 17.86 -9.70
N CYS A 8 -2.55 16.68 -9.08
CA CYS A 8 -3.01 16.58 -7.69
C CYS A 8 -2.06 15.82 -6.75
N GLY A 9 -0.98 15.22 -7.26
CA GLY A 9 -0.02 14.45 -6.46
C GLY A 9 -0.52 13.07 -6.00
N SER A 10 -1.74 12.66 -6.35
CA SER A 10 -2.28 11.34 -6.00
C SER A 10 -1.41 10.21 -6.57
N ALA A 11 -1.26 9.11 -5.81
CA ALA A 11 -0.56 7.92 -6.28
C ALA A 11 -1.30 7.29 -7.47
N LEU A 12 -0.54 6.86 -8.49
CA LEU A 12 -1.07 6.22 -9.70
C LEU A 12 -0.56 4.77 -9.83
N PRO A 13 -1.27 3.93 -10.60
CA PRO A 13 -0.77 2.62 -10.98
C PRO A 13 0.60 2.69 -11.64
N ASN A 14 1.45 1.69 -11.38
CA ASN A 14 2.77 1.59 -12.01
C ASN A 14 3.10 0.15 -12.38
N LEU A 15 3.79 -0.02 -13.51
CA LEU A 15 4.35 -1.29 -13.95
C LEU A 15 5.70 -1.54 -13.28
N GLN A 16 5.90 -2.77 -12.84
CA GLN A 16 7.13 -3.28 -12.22
C GLN A 16 7.53 -4.58 -12.90
N MET A 17 8.74 -5.06 -12.56
CA MET A 17 9.27 -6.33 -13.05
C MET A 17 9.27 -6.44 -14.58
N GLU A 18 9.78 -5.42 -15.27
CA GLU A 18 9.79 -5.33 -16.75
C GLU A 18 8.40 -5.54 -17.36
N GLY A 19 7.38 -4.93 -16.74
CA GLY A 19 5.99 -4.97 -17.24
C GLY A 19 5.20 -6.21 -16.83
N LYS A 20 5.77 -7.13 -16.04
CA LYS A 20 5.09 -8.37 -15.60
C LYS A 20 4.14 -8.17 -14.43
N LEU A 21 4.25 -7.05 -13.71
CA LEU A 21 3.42 -6.76 -12.54
C LEU A 21 2.87 -5.34 -12.63
N LEU A 22 1.54 -5.20 -12.57
CA LEU A 22 0.87 -3.91 -12.38
C LEU A 22 0.53 -3.73 -10.91
N VAL A 23 1.05 -2.68 -10.29
CA VAL A 23 0.74 -2.31 -8.90
C VAL A 23 -0.25 -1.16 -8.92
N VAL A 24 -1.42 -1.36 -8.32
CA VAL A 24 -2.51 -0.38 -8.22
C VAL A 24 -2.69 0.03 -6.75
N PRO A 25 -2.65 1.33 -6.41
CA PRO A 25 -2.98 1.79 -5.05
C PRO A 25 -4.44 1.46 -4.70
N ALA A 26 -4.70 0.94 -3.50
CA ALA A 26 -6.07 0.57 -3.09
C ALA A 26 -7.04 1.76 -3.16
N GLY A 27 -6.59 2.96 -2.81
CA GLY A 27 -7.40 4.18 -2.90
C GLY A 27 -7.72 4.67 -4.32
N SER A 28 -7.17 4.02 -5.36
CA SER A 28 -7.52 4.30 -6.76
C SER A 28 -8.74 3.50 -7.24
N LEU A 29 -9.25 2.56 -6.42
CA LEU A 29 -10.41 1.75 -6.75
C LEU A 29 -11.68 2.40 -6.20
N ASP A 30 -12.72 2.46 -7.02
CA ASP A 30 -14.05 2.99 -6.71
C ASP A 30 -15.04 1.90 -6.28
N THR A 31 -14.54 0.68 -6.11
CA THR A 31 -15.30 -0.51 -5.74
C THR A 31 -14.84 -1.06 -4.40
N GLU A 32 -15.73 -1.78 -3.73
CA GLU A 32 -15.42 -2.43 -2.47
C GLU A 32 -14.37 -3.54 -2.67
N LEU A 33 -13.36 -3.54 -1.80
CA LEU A 33 -12.30 -4.55 -1.78
C LEU A 33 -12.61 -5.61 -0.73
N GLU A 34 -12.95 -6.83 -1.16
CA GLU A 34 -13.09 -7.98 -0.25
C GLU A 34 -11.73 -8.39 0.36
N LYS A 35 -10.63 -8.08 -0.34
CA LYS A 35 -9.29 -8.49 0.07
C LYS A 35 -8.75 -7.62 1.20
N ARG A 36 -8.48 -8.24 2.35
CA ARG A 36 -7.71 -7.64 3.45
C ARG A 36 -6.21 -7.51 3.11
N PRO A 37 -5.50 -6.53 3.70
CA PRO A 37 -4.05 -6.42 3.60
C PRO A 37 -3.36 -7.72 4.05
N ASN A 38 -2.27 -8.10 3.38
CA ASN A 38 -1.52 -9.30 3.75
C ASN A 38 -0.53 -9.05 4.91
N ALA A 39 -0.08 -7.80 5.09
CA ALA A 39 0.87 -7.41 6.12
C ALA A 39 0.74 -5.92 6.44
N HIS A 40 1.00 -5.57 7.70
CA HIS A 40 1.21 -4.19 8.14
C HIS A 40 2.72 -3.99 8.34
N ILE A 41 3.39 -3.36 7.37
CA ILE A 41 4.86 -3.21 7.37
C ILE A 41 5.27 -1.80 7.83
N PHE A 42 6.52 -1.67 8.29
CA PHE A 42 7.09 -0.42 8.82
C PHE A 42 6.39 0.14 10.07
N THR A 43 5.85 -0.74 10.93
CA THR A 43 5.10 -0.32 12.13
C THR A 43 5.93 0.45 13.15
N SER A 44 7.27 0.40 13.10
CA SER A 44 8.12 1.23 13.95
C SER A 44 8.01 2.73 13.66
N ASN A 45 7.55 3.10 12.46
CA ASN A 45 7.38 4.47 12.01
C ASN A 45 5.89 4.82 11.78
N LYS A 46 4.97 4.03 12.33
CA LYS A 46 3.53 4.29 12.19
C LYS A 46 3.14 5.54 12.98
N ALA A 47 2.09 6.21 12.52
CA ALA A 47 1.50 7.30 13.29
C ALA A 47 0.82 6.75 14.56
N SER A 48 0.75 7.56 15.62
CA SER A 48 0.15 7.13 16.89
C SER A 48 -1.35 6.83 16.79
N TRP A 49 -2.04 7.36 15.78
CA TRP A 49 -3.46 7.11 15.53
C TRP A 49 -3.73 5.84 14.72
N ASP A 50 -2.69 5.14 14.26
CA ASP A 50 -2.80 3.90 13.47
C ASP A 50 -3.02 2.68 14.39
N GLU A 51 -4.25 2.52 14.88
CA GLU A 51 -4.67 1.50 15.87
C GLU A 51 -5.86 0.67 15.37
N SER A 52 -5.80 0.11 14.16
CA SER A 52 -6.93 -0.67 13.61
C SER A 52 -6.53 -1.85 12.73
N LEU A 53 -5.26 -2.27 12.81
CA LEU A 53 -4.72 -3.40 12.05
C LEU A 53 -4.09 -4.44 12.98
N GLU A 54 -4.51 -4.54 14.24
CA GLU A 54 -3.87 -5.45 15.22
C GLU A 54 -3.95 -6.93 14.80
N GLU A 55 -4.97 -7.32 14.03
CA GLU A 55 -5.15 -8.69 13.54
C GLU A 55 -4.27 -9.02 12.31
N ILE A 56 -3.73 -8.00 11.63
CA ILE A 56 -2.87 -8.19 10.46
C ILE A 56 -1.43 -8.40 10.93
N LYS A 57 -0.76 -9.40 10.34
CA LYS A 57 0.65 -9.66 10.64
C LYS A 57 1.49 -8.38 10.46
N SER A 58 2.07 -7.92 11.55
CA SER A 58 2.83 -6.68 11.60
C SER A 58 4.34 -6.92 11.50
N PHE A 59 5.04 -5.97 10.90
CA PHE A 59 6.49 -5.97 10.76
C PHE A 59 7.01 -4.56 10.98
N GLU A 60 7.98 -4.42 11.89
CA GLU A 60 8.61 -3.12 12.19
C GLU A 60 9.39 -2.55 10.99
N ARG A 61 9.81 -3.42 10.07
CA ARG A 61 10.58 -3.09 8.85
C ARG A 61 10.11 -3.95 7.68
N PHE A 62 10.86 -3.95 6.58
CA PHE A 62 10.60 -4.86 5.47
C PHE A 62 10.67 -6.33 5.95
N PRO A 63 9.71 -7.20 5.58
CA PRO A 63 9.75 -8.62 5.91
C PRO A 63 11.00 -9.31 5.35
N GLU A 64 11.54 -10.28 6.09
CA GLU A 64 12.63 -11.17 5.64
C GLU A 64 12.14 -12.28 4.72
#